data_AF-X6NPV6-F1
#
_entry.id   AF-X6NPV6-F1
#
_cell.length_a   1.000
_cell.length_b   1.000
_cell.length_c   1.000
_cell.angle_alpha   90.00
_cell.angle_beta   90.00
_cell.angle_gamma   90.00
#
_symmetry.space_group_name_H-M   'P 1'
#
loop_
_entity.id
_entity.type
_entity.pdbx_description
1 polymer ?
#
loop_
_entity_poly.entity_id
_entity_poly.type
_entity_poly.pdbx_seq_one_letter_code
_entity_poly.pdbx_strand_id
1 'polypeptide(L)'
;LRKDRFIGWYHSHPFDVGVHSNAFLSGTDVNTQLMWQLQFGKWVAIVVDPLRSLAKQKVELGCFMAYPPSYDPPKNQGPDGNFDTNTSNLTTRWGAVYNRYYMLKPTFFMGSLVRHNLEMMSRKHLWIRHLSSTAILEPENRTELPKRINALTKGTTDQSLSRRSTKKSEEALAESLNIRYFFCLLLFFSIYLSFSLASIFLQEGIVCVISRDIAVEQCIGNSGQLVKNVVFNASLGSQ
;
A
#
# COMPACT_ATOMS: atom_id res chain seq x y z
N LEU A 1 28.95 19.57 20.43
CA LEU A 1 28.92 18.37 19.54
C LEU A 1 27.99 17.33 20.12
N ARG A 2 27.14 16.72 19.29
CA ARG A 2 26.24 15.63 19.70
C ARG A 2 27.07 14.34 19.87
N LYS A 3 26.93 13.64 21.00
CA LYS A 3 27.74 12.44 21.34
C LYS A 3 27.17 11.13 20.75
N ASP A 4 26.24 11.22 19.81
CA ASP A 4 25.54 10.05 19.28
C ASP A 4 26.41 9.32 18.26
N ARG A 5 26.33 7.98 18.26
CA ARG A 5 27.00 7.12 17.28
C ARG A 5 26.10 6.92 16.07
N PHE A 6 26.73 6.73 14.90
CA PHE A 6 26.01 6.23 13.73
C PHE A 6 25.59 4.78 13.97
N ILE A 7 24.34 4.45 13.64
CA ILE A 7 23.72 3.14 13.91
C ILE A 7 23.11 2.50 12.66
N GLY A 8 23.18 3.17 11.53
CA GLY A 8 22.45 2.78 10.33
C GLY A 8 22.39 3.87 9.29
N TRP A 9 21.65 3.58 8.22
CA TRP A 9 21.37 4.46 7.11
C TRP A 9 19.91 4.31 6.69
N TYR A 10 19.40 5.29 5.96
CA TYR A 10 18.07 5.25 5.40
C TYR A 10 18.06 5.77 3.98
N HIS A 11 17.12 5.28 3.17
CA HIS A 11 16.84 5.79 1.84
C HIS A 11 15.35 5.67 1.51
N SER A 12 14.93 6.33 0.43
CA SER A 12 13.55 6.31 -0.02
C SER A 12 13.38 5.49 -1.29
N HIS A 13 12.25 4.81 -1.39
CA HIS A 13 11.79 4.09 -2.58
C HIS A 13 10.51 4.76 -3.10
N PRO A 14 10.62 5.87 -3.86
CA PRO A 14 9.47 6.59 -4.39
C PRO A 14 8.97 5.91 -5.67
N PHE A 15 8.43 4.70 -5.54
CA PHE A 15 7.80 4.00 -6.66
C PHE A 15 6.31 4.25 -6.71
N ASP A 16 5.71 3.95 -7.87
CA ASP A 16 4.27 4.03 -8.03
C ASP A 16 3.55 3.13 -7.00
N VAL A 17 2.41 3.64 -6.53
CA VAL A 17 1.62 2.96 -5.50
C VAL A 17 0.99 1.71 -6.10
N GLY A 18 1.60 0.56 -5.81
CA GLY A 18 1.10 -0.76 -6.16
C GLY A 18 0.40 -1.47 -5.00
N VAL A 19 0.05 -2.74 -5.21
CA VAL A 19 -0.57 -3.59 -4.17
C VAL A 19 0.36 -3.73 -2.95
N HIS A 20 1.63 -4.01 -3.18
CA HIS A 20 2.62 -4.25 -2.14
C HIS A 20 3.43 -3.00 -1.81
N SER A 21 3.95 -2.95 -0.58
CA SER A 21 4.84 -1.87 -0.15
C SER A 21 6.18 -2.03 -0.87
N ASN A 22 6.71 -0.92 -1.39
CA ASN A 22 8.01 -0.93 -2.04
C ASN A 22 9.17 -0.73 -1.05
N ALA A 23 8.87 -0.65 0.25
CA ALA A 23 9.85 -0.56 1.32
C ALA A 23 10.53 -1.91 1.57
N PHE A 24 11.40 -2.33 0.66
CA PHE A 24 12.22 -3.55 0.74
C PHE A 24 13.63 -3.26 0.20
N LEU A 25 14.60 -4.16 0.42
CA LEU A 25 15.97 -3.98 -0.06
C LEU A 25 16.19 -4.58 -1.46
N SER A 26 16.73 -3.79 -2.38
CA SER A 26 17.21 -4.27 -3.68
C SER A 26 18.56 -4.99 -3.56
N GLY A 27 19.03 -5.62 -4.64
CA GLY A 27 20.36 -6.27 -4.67
C GLY A 27 21.51 -5.31 -4.32
N THR A 28 21.43 -4.08 -4.81
CA THR A 28 22.41 -3.01 -4.51
C THR A 28 22.35 -2.59 -3.05
N ASP A 29 21.14 -2.48 -2.49
CA ASP A 29 20.96 -2.12 -1.09
C ASP A 29 21.52 -3.20 -0.16
N VAL A 30 21.28 -4.48 -0.48
CA VAL A 30 21.83 -5.61 0.28
C VAL A 30 23.35 -5.60 0.26
N ASN A 31 23.98 -5.36 -0.90
CA ASN A 31 25.44 -5.29 -0.99
C ASN A 31 26.02 -4.12 -0.16
N THR A 32 25.37 -2.96 -0.23
CA THR A 32 25.75 -1.77 0.57
C THR A 32 25.59 -2.05 2.06
N GLN A 33 24.50 -2.68 2.45
CA GLN A 33 24.21 -3.06 3.83
C GLN A 33 25.22 -4.07 4.38
N LEU A 34 25.61 -5.08 3.59
CA LEU A 34 26.64 -6.04 3.96
C LEU A 34 28.00 -5.35 4.19
N MET A 35 28.39 -4.43 3.31
CA MET A 35 29.62 -3.66 3.46
C MET A 35 29.64 -2.89 4.79
N TRP A 36 28.56 -2.18 5.12
CA TRP A 36 28.47 -1.44 6.39
C TRP A 36 28.42 -2.35 7.62
N GLN A 37 27.72 -3.49 7.54
CA GLN A 37 27.68 -4.47 8.62
C GLN A 37 29.05 -5.11 8.86
N LEU A 38 29.89 -5.30 7.83
CA LEU A 38 31.25 -5.81 8.00
C LEU A 38 32.15 -4.81 8.72
N GLN A 39 31.99 -3.51 8.45
CA GLN A 39 32.82 -2.46 9.05
C GLN A 39 32.39 -2.11 10.49
N PHE A 40 31.09 -2.04 10.76
CA PHE A 40 30.54 -1.53 12.03
C PHE A 40 29.79 -2.56 12.87
N GLY A 41 29.66 -3.80 12.37
CA GLY A 41 28.91 -4.87 13.02
C GLY A 41 27.39 -4.66 12.92
N LYS A 42 26.78 -4.13 13.98
CA LYS A 42 25.33 -3.89 14.01
C LYS A 42 25.01 -2.59 13.27
N TRP A 43 24.42 -2.71 12.08
CA TRP A 43 24.03 -1.59 11.23
C TRP A 43 22.62 -1.85 10.69
N VAL A 44 21.73 -0.85 10.75
CA VAL A 44 20.33 -1.01 10.30
C VAL A 44 20.08 -0.20 9.03
N ALA A 45 19.41 -0.80 8.05
CA ALA A 45 18.89 -0.11 6.88
C ALA A 45 17.40 0.21 7.09
N ILE A 46 17.00 1.45 6.82
CA ILE A 46 15.58 1.86 6.86
C ILE A 46 15.16 2.30 5.46
N VAL A 47 14.10 1.69 4.93
CA VAL A 47 13.50 2.08 3.66
C VAL A 47 12.16 2.75 3.92
N VAL A 48 11.96 3.93 3.34
CA VAL A 48 10.72 4.70 3.46
C VAL A 48 10.05 4.82 2.08
N ASP A 49 8.76 4.54 2.00
CA ASP A 49 7.96 4.78 0.80
C ASP A 49 7.09 6.04 1.02
N PRO A 50 7.54 7.24 0.59
CA PRO A 50 6.83 8.48 0.85
C PRO A 50 5.52 8.58 0.07
N LEU A 51 5.47 8.06 -1.16
CA LEU A 51 4.30 8.16 -2.03
C LEU A 51 3.17 7.27 -1.53
N ARG A 52 3.48 6.03 -1.12
CA ARG A 52 2.51 5.14 -0.49
C ARG A 52 2.09 5.64 0.88
N SER A 53 3.01 6.25 1.64
CA SER A 53 2.68 6.83 2.94
C SER A 53 1.65 7.95 2.82
N LEU A 54 1.79 8.78 1.78
CA LEU A 54 0.84 9.84 1.47
C LEU A 54 -0.51 9.27 1.01
N ALA A 55 -0.51 8.29 0.09
CA ALA A 55 -1.75 7.68 -0.41
C ALA A 55 -2.55 6.95 0.68
N LYS A 56 -1.87 6.23 1.58
CA LYS A 56 -2.52 5.50 2.69
C LYS A 56 -2.73 6.33 3.95
N GLN A 57 -2.20 7.55 4.00
CA GLN A 57 -2.18 8.40 5.21
C GLN A 57 -1.60 7.68 6.44
N LYS A 58 -0.66 6.76 6.20
CA LYS A 58 0.00 5.93 7.21
C LYS A 58 1.47 5.83 6.85
N VAL A 59 2.36 5.96 7.84
CA VAL A 59 3.79 5.82 7.58
C VAL A 59 4.11 4.39 7.17
N GLU A 60 4.53 4.23 5.92
CA GLU A 60 5.01 2.99 5.33
C GLU A 60 6.53 3.01 5.35
N LEU A 61 7.10 2.26 6.30
CA LEU A 61 8.53 2.09 6.45
C LEU A 61 8.88 0.63 6.75
N GLY A 62 10.04 0.21 6.29
CA GLY A 62 10.64 -1.08 6.60
C GLY A 62 12.02 -0.91 7.21
N CYS A 63 12.31 -1.66 8.26
CA CYS A 63 13.64 -1.73 8.87
C CYS A 63 14.24 -3.10 8.59
N PHE A 64 15.49 -3.14 8.15
CA PHE A 64 16.12 -4.36 7.66
C PHE A 64 17.55 -4.53 8.14
N MET A 65 17.97 -5.80 8.20
CA MET A 65 19.36 -6.21 8.34
C MET A 65 19.63 -7.36 7.37
N ALA A 66 20.85 -7.41 6.84
CA ALA A 66 21.30 -8.49 5.97
C ALA A 66 21.84 -9.66 6.82
N TYR A 67 21.59 -10.88 6.34
CA TYR A 67 22.21 -12.08 6.90
C TYR A 67 23.71 -12.10 6.59
N PRO A 68 24.55 -12.62 7.51
CA PRO A 68 25.96 -12.80 7.21
C PRO A 68 26.14 -13.82 6.06
N PRO A 69 27.20 -13.71 5.24
CA PRO A 69 27.42 -14.62 4.10
C PRO A 69 27.53 -16.10 4.47
N SER A 70 27.87 -16.41 5.73
CA SER A 70 27.98 -17.76 6.27
C SER A 70 26.66 -18.39 6.68
N TYR A 71 25.57 -17.62 6.73
CA TYR A 71 24.25 -18.10 7.13
C TYR A 71 23.42 -18.47 5.89
N ASP A 72 22.86 -19.67 5.88
CA ASP A 72 21.95 -20.13 4.84
C ASP A 72 20.48 -20.00 5.32
N PRO A 73 19.73 -18.99 4.82
CA PRO A 73 18.36 -18.75 5.21
C PRO A 73 17.40 -19.75 4.52
N PRO A 74 16.26 -20.09 5.15
CA PRO A 74 15.27 -20.98 4.55
C PRO A 74 14.70 -20.39 3.25
N LYS A 75 14.68 -21.20 2.18
CA LYS A 75 14.40 -20.75 0.80
C LYS A 75 13.02 -20.15 0.57
N ASN A 76 12.01 -20.58 1.31
CA ASN A 76 10.62 -20.15 1.10
C ASN A 76 10.12 -19.17 2.17
N GLN A 77 11.04 -18.54 2.91
CA GLN A 77 10.70 -17.55 3.94
C GLN A 77 10.92 -16.13 3.41
N GLY A 78 9.89 -15.30 3.53
CA GLY A 78 10.01 -13.86 3.28
C GLY A 78 10.79 -13.14 4.38
N PRO A 79 11.26 -11.90 4.12
CA PRO A 79 11.89 -11.06 5.15
C PRO A 79 11.01 -10.81 6.37
N ASP A 80 9.68 -10.89 6.23
CA ASP A 80 8.69 -10.75 7.29
C ASP A 80 8.56 -12.00 8.18
N GLY A 81 9.25 -13.09 7.83
CA GLY A 81 9.21 -14.36 8.53
C GLY A 81 8.08 -15.29 8.10
N ASN A 82 7.23 -14.88 7.15
CA ASN A 82 6.13 -15.69 6.63
C ASN A 82 6.64 -16.68 5.58
N PHE A 83 6.06 -17.88 5.56
CA PHE A 83 6.33 -18.89 4.55
C PHE A 83 5.27 -18.83 3.47
N ASP A 84 5.70 -18.60 2.22
CA ASP A 84 4.84 -18.68 1.05
C ASP A 84 5.24 -19.89 0.20
N THR A 85 4.27 -20.66 -0.27
CA THR A 85 4.50 -21.83 -1.14
C THR A 85 5.00 -21.43 -2.53
N ASN A 86 4.57 -20.27 -3.01
CA ASN A 86 4.89 -19.77 -4.35
C ASN A 86 6.07 -18.79 -4.30
N THR A 87 7.24 -19.24 -4.75
CA THR A 87 8.47 -18.42 -4.85
C THR A 87 8.30 -17.18 -5.74
N SER A 88 7.43 -17.25 -6.75
CA SER A 88 7.09 -16.12 -7.62
C SER A 88 6.52 -14.95 -6.83
N ASN A 89 5.62 -15.23 -5.88
CA ASN A 89 4.94 -14.20 -5.09
C ASN A 89 5.92 -13.49 -4.16
N LEU A 90 6.85 -14.24 -3.55
CA LEU A 90 7.93 -13.67 -2.74
C LEU A 90 8.83 -12.77 -3.58
N THR A 91 9.20 -13.21 -4.78
CA THR A 91 10.06 -12.45 -5.69
C THR A 91 9.37 -11.16 -6.17
N THR A 92 8.08 -11.22 -6.50
CA THR A 92 7.30 -10.05 -6.88
C THR A 92 7.14 -9.06 -5.72
N ARG A 93 6.99 -9.55 -4.48
CA ARG A 93 6.75 -8.70 -3.30
C ARG A 93 8.03 -8.09 -2.72
N TRP A 94 9.11 -8.85 -2.67
CA TRP A 94 10.34 -8.53 -1.93
C TRP A 94 11.58 -8.41 -2.82
N GLY A 95 11.42 -8.60 -4.13
CA GLY A 95 12.51 -8.61 -5.11
C GLY A 95 13.25 -9.95 -5.16
N ALA A 96 14.23 -10.06 -6.06
CA ALA A 96 14.97 -11.30 -6.31
C ALA A 96 15.87 -11.76 -5.15
N VAL A 97 16.24 -10.86 -4.25
CA VAL A 97 17.16 -11.10 -3.12
C VAL A 97 16.46 -11.14 -1.76
N TYR A 98 15.16 -11.50 -1.74
CA TYR A 98 14.34 -11.53 -0.53
C TYR A 98 14.91 -12.42 0.58
N ASN A 99 15.65 -13.47 0.23
CA ASN A 99 16.21 -14.39 1.21
C ASN A 99 17.46 -13.85 1.92
N ARG A 100 18.09 -12.76 1.44
CA ARG A 100 19.37 -12.27 1.98
C ARG A 100 19.25 -11.31 3.16
N TYR A 101 18.03 -10.93 3.52
CA TYR A 101 17.79 -9.98 4.60
C TYR A 101 16.51 -10.33 5.35
N TYR A 102 16.36 -9.77 6.54
CA TYR A 102 15.18 -9.94 7.37
C TYR A 102 14.67 -8.59 7.89
N MET A 103 13.36 -8.54 8.12
CA MET A 103 12.66 -7.36 8.58
C MET A 103 12.68 -7.29 10.10
N LEU A 104 13.03 -6.12 10.63
CA LEU A 104 12.93 -5.78 12.04
C LEU A 104 11.58 -5.09 12.29
N LYS A 105 10.91 -5.44 13.38
CA LYS A 105 9.67 -4.78 13.81
C LYS A 105 10.00 -3.40 14.40
N PRO A 106 9.58 -2.28 13.77
CA PRO A 106 9.85 -0.96 14.30
C PRO A 106 8.93 -0.64 15.49
N THR A 107 9.47 0.05 16.49
CA THR A 107 8.71 0.64 17.60
C THR A 107 9.07 2.11 17.72
N PHE A 108 8.06 2.97 17.82
CA PHE A 108 8.27 4.40 17.99
C PHE A 108 8.25 4.76 19.46
N PHE A 109 9.18 5.61 19.87
CA PHE A 109 9.19 6.20 21.21
C PHE A 109 9.14 7.72 21.09
N MET A 110 8.60 8.36 22.11
CA MET A 110 8.45 9.81 22.15
C MET A 110 8.60 10.31 23.58
N GLY A 111 9.50 11.27 23.77
CA GLY A 111 9.72 11.92 25.06
C GLY A 111 8.49 12.69 25.54
N SER A 112 8.35 12.85 26.85
CA SER A 112 7.23 13.56 27.48
C SER A 112 7.10 15.01 26.99
N LEU A 113 8.22 15.74 26.94
CA LEU A 113 8.26 17.13 26.46
C LEU A 113 7.85 17.24 24.99
N VAL A 114 8.35 16.37 24.13
CA VAL A 114 8.01 16.40 22.70
C VAL A 114 6.53 16.08 22.53
N ARG A 115 5.98 15.12 23.30
CA ARG A 115 4.56 14.78 23.28
C ARG A 115 3.71 15.98 23.69
N HIS A 116 4.07 16.65 24.77
CA HIS A 116 3.40 17.87 25.22
C HIS A 116 3.44 18.98 24.16
N ASN A 117 4.60 19.19 23.52
CA ASN A 117 4.75 20.18 22.46
C ASN A 117 3.91 19.84 21.22
N LEU A 118 3.90 18.57 20.77
CA LEU A 118 3.05 18.15 19.66
C LEU A 118 1.56 18.30 20.00
N GLU A 119 1.16 18.00 21.23
CA GLU A 119 -0.22 18.18 21.67
C GLU A 119 -0.63 19.66 21.71
N MET A 120 0.27 20.55 22.13
CA MET A 120 0.06 22.00 22.07
C MET A 120 -0.01 22.52 20.63
N MET A 121 0.91 22.08 19.77
CA MET A 121 0.90 22.44 18.35
C MET A 121 -0.36 21.93 17.64
N SER A 122 -0.76 20.69 17.93
CA SER A 122 -1.96 20.07 17.36
C SER A 122 -3.22 20.87 17.71
N ARG A 123 -3.41 21.17 19.01
CA ARG A 123 -4.57 21.92 19.51
C ARG A 123 -4.60 23.39 19.08
N LYS A 124 -3.45 24.04 18.91
CA LYS A 124 -3.41 25.50 18.66
C LYS A 124 -3.19 25.88 17.19
N HIS A 125 -2.49 25.06 16.41
CA HIS A 125 -1.99 25.47 15.09
C HIS A 125 -2.27 24.45 13.97
N LEU A 126 -2.12 23.15 14.22
CA LEU A 126 -2.18 22.15 13.14
C LEU A 126 -3.62 21.76 12.75
N TRP A 127 -4.58 21.87 13.66
CA TRP A 127 -5.98 21.53 13.37
C TRP A 127 -6.55 22.37 12.22
N ILE A 128 -6.22 23.67 12.15
CA ILE A 128 -6.66 24.56 11.07
C ILE A 128 -6.07 24.07 9.74
N ARG A 129 -4.77 23.73 9.72
CA ARG A 129 -4.11 23.21 8.52
C ARG A 129 -4.74 21.88 8.07
N HIS A 130 -5.10 21.00 9.00
CA HIS A 130 -5.80 19.76 8.66
C HIS A 130 -7.18 20.05 8.05
N LEU A 131 -7.94 20.98 8.61
CA LEU A 131 -9.23 21.39 8.05
C LEU A 131 -9.11 22.17 6.73
N SER A 132 -8.03 22.89 6.50
CA SER A 132 -7.79 23.59 5.22
C SER A 132 -7.24 22.65 4.14
N SER A 133 -6.52 21.59 4.52
CA SER A 133 -5.87 20.68 3.57
C SER A 133 -6.86 19.88 2.75
N THR A 134 -6.70 19.85 1.44
CA THR A 134 -7.59 19.16 0.51
C THR A 134 -6.78 18.12 -0.27
N ALA A 135 -6.66 16.91 0.28
CA ALA A 135 -5.79 15.85 -0.26
C ALA A 135 -6.03 15.50 -1.74
N ILE A 136 -7.23 15.77 -2.28
CA ILE A 136 -7.56 15.60 -3.71
C ILE A 136 -6.92 16.67 -4.61
N LEU A 137 -6.74 17.89 -4.09
CA LEU A 137 -6.22 19.02 -4.86
C LEU A 137 -4.70 19.17 -4.76
N GLU A 138 -4.03 18.38 -3.92
CA GLU A 138 -2.58 18.34 -3.86
C GLU A 138 -2.03 18.03 -5.27
N PRO A 139 -1.02 18.78 -5.74
CA PRO A 139 -0.59 18.74 -7.13
C PRO A 139 -0.10 17.34 -7.52
N GLU A 140 0.57 16.64 -6.61
CA GLU A 140 1.04 15.27 -6.81
C GLU A 140 -0.14 14.32 -7.02
N ASN A 141 -1.23 14.47 -6.26
CA ASN A 141 -2.39 13.60 -6.39
C ASN A 141 -3.13 13.89 -7.71
N ARG A 142 -3.28 15.17 -8.05
CA ARG A 142 -3.95 15.60 -9.28
C ARG A 142 -3.26 15.10 -10.55
N THR A 143 -1.93 15.01 -10.56
CA THR A 143 -1.17 14.53 -11.72
C THR A 143 -1.07 13.01 -11.78
N GLU A 144 -0.97 12.33 -10.64
CA GLU A 144 -0.73 10.88 -10.60
C GLU A 144 -2.01 10.04 -10.66
N LEU A 145 -3.12 10.49 -10.07
CA LEU A 145 -4.41 9.78 -10.15
C LEU A 145 -4.87 9.46 -11.58
N PRO A 146 -4.90 10.40 -12.54
CA PRO A 146 -5.35 10.09 -13.90
C PRO A 146 -4.40 9.10 -14.59
N LYS A 147 -3.10 9.16 -14.31
CA LYS A 147 -2.13 8.19 -14.84
C LYS A 147 -2.41 6.77 -14.32
N ARG A 148 -2.69 6.64 -13.02
CA ARG A 148 -3.03 5.36 -12.38
C ARG A 148 -4.35 4.77 -12.91
N ILE A 149 -5.38 5.60 -13.08
CA ILE A 149 -6.66 5.19 -13.67
C ILE A 149 -6.45 4.72 -15.13
N ASN A 150 -5.69 5.48 -15.92
CA ASN A 150 -5.39 5.09 -17.31
C ASN A 150 -4.60 3.78 -17.39
N ALA A 151 -3.66 3.54 -16.47
CA ALA A 151 -2.93 2.28 -16.39
C ALA A 151 -3.86 1.10 -16.04
N LEU A 152 -4.81 1.28 -15.13
CA LEU A 152 -5.83 0.27 -14.79
C LEU A 152 -6.73 -0.06 -15.97
N THR A 153 -7.20 0.96 -16.70
CA THR A 153 -8.05 0.76 -17.88
C THR A 153 -7.31 -0.04 -18.95
N LYS A 154 -6.03 0.30 -19.22
CA LYS A 154 -5.18 -0.47 -20.14
C LYS A 154 -5.00 -1.93 -19.70
N GLY A 155 -4.70 -2.16 -18.42
CA GLY A 155 -4.58 -3.51 -17.88
C GLY A 155 -5.85 -4.34 -18.01
N THR A 156 -7.02 -3.70 -17.85
CA THR A 156 -8.33 -4.35 -18.00
C THR A 156 -8.63 -4.66 -19.48
N THR A 157 -8.33 -3.74 -20.40
CA THR A 157 -8.51 -3.99 -21.84
C THR A 157 -7.61 -5.12 -22.33
N ASP A 158 -6.35 -5.16 -21.89
CA ASP A 158 -5.40 -6.19 -22.31
C ASP A 158 -5.81 -7.59 -21.79
N GLN A 159 -6.33 -7.67 -20.56
CA GLN A 159 -6.91 -8.91 -20.04
C GLN A 159 -8.18 -9.34 -20.80
N SER A 160 -9.03 -8.39 -21.20
CA SER A 160 -10.24 -8.70 -21.97
C SER A 160 -9.93 -9.22 -23.39
N LEU A 161 -8.85 -8.73 -24.01
CA LEU A 161 -8.37 -9.19 -25.32
C LEU A 161 -7.73 -10.58 -25.25
N SER A 162 -6.96 -10.87 -24.20
CA SER A 162 -6.42 -12.20 -23.92
C SER A 162 -7.53 -13.25 -23.69
N ARG A 163 -8.62 -12.89 -23.00
CA ARG A 163 -9.78 -13.77 -22.80
C ARG A 163 -10.60 -14.04 -24.06
N ARG A 164 -10.51 -13.19 -25.09
CA ARG A 164 -11.26 -13.37 -26.35
C ARG A 164 -10.67 -14.46 -27.24
N SER A 165 -9.38 -14.82 -27.08
CA SER A 165 -8.78 -15.94 -27.81
C SER A 165 -9.07 -17.31 -27.18
N THR A 166 -9.36 -17.36 -25.87
CA THR A 166 -9.65 -18.61 -25.13
C THR A 166 -11.14 -18.94 -25.03
N LYS A 167 -12.04 -17.96 -25.20
CA LYS A 167 -13.50 -18.21 -25.19
C LYS A 167 -14.02 -19.06 -26.35
N LYS A 168 -13.25 -19.26 -27.42
CA LYS A 168 -13.66 -20.12 -28.54
C LYS A 168 -13.80 -21.61 -28.17
N SER A 169 -13.32 -22.05 -27.00
CA SER A 169 -13.42 -23.44 -26.53
C SER A 169 -14.40 -23.66 -25.37
N GLU A 170 -14.92 -22.61 -24.71
CA GLU A 170 -15.80 -22.75 -23.53
C GLU A 170 -17.27 -22.36 -23.79
N GLU A 171 -17.60 -21.77 -24.95
CA GLU A 171 -18.98 -21.45 -25.34
C GLU A 171 -19.88 -22.68 -25.59
N ALA A 172 -19.38 -23.91 -25.42
CA ALA A 172 -20.16 -25.15 -25.60
C ALA A 172 -20.89 -25.66 -24.34
N LEU A 173 -20.76 -25.04 -23.16
CA LEU A 173 -21.33 -25.60 -21.90
C LEU A 173 -22.32 -24.70 -21.14
N ALA A 174 -22.57 -23.47 -21.60
CA ALA A 174 -23.42 -22.52 -20.88
C ALA A 174 -24.85 -22.38 -21.44
N GLU A 175 -25.37 -23.41 -22.13
CA GLU A 175 -26.71 -23.40 -22.71
C GLU A 175 -27.82 -23.94 -21.77
N SER A 176 -27.51 -24.21 -20.51
CA SER A 176 -28.53 -24.60 -19.54
C SER A 176 -28.31 -23.94 -18.18
N LEU A 177 -28.94 -22.80 -17.94
CA LEU A 177 -29.63 -22.51 -16.67
C LEU A 177 -30.44 -21.21 -16.79
N ASN A 178 -31.74 -21.37 -16.54
CA ASN A 178 -32.84 -20.51 -16.91
C ASN A 178 -32.86 -19.18 -16.12
N ILE A 179 -32.87 -18.06 -16.83
CA ILE A 179 -32.96 -16.70 -16.31
C ILE A 179 -34.42 -16.42 -15.94
N ARG A 180 -34.80 -16.57 -14.67
CA ARG A 180 -36.10 -16.02 -14.19
C ARG A 180 -36.20 -15.63 -12.72
N TYR A 181 -35.16 -15.83 -11.90
CA TYR A 181 -35.19 -15.46 -10.47
C TYR A 181 -34.11 -14.45 -10.05
N PHE A 182 -33.43 -13.77 -10.98
CA PHE A 182 -32.35 -12.84 -10.65
C PHE A 182 -32.83 -11.41 -10.29
N PHE A 183 -34.06 -11.05 -10.63
CA PHE A 183 -34.48 -9.63 -10.57
C PHE A 183 -35.03 -9.17 -9.20
N CYS A 184 -35.30 -10.08 -8.27
CA CYS A 184 -35.96 -9.72 -7.00
C CYS A 184 -35.03 -9.63 -5.78
N LEU A 185 -33.76 -10.04 -5.89
CA LEU A 185 -32.81 -10.04 -4.75
C LEU A 185 -31.81 -8.86 -4.74
N LEU A 186 -31.95 -7.89 -5.66
CA LEU A 186 -30.99 -6.79 -5.84
C LEU A 186 -31.18 -5.61 -4.87
N LEU A 187 -32.26 -5.58 -4.08
CA LEU A 187 -32.53 -4.45 -3.16
C LEU A 187 -32.18 -4.69 -1.69
N PHE A 188 -31.82 -5.91 -1.29
CA PHE A 188 -31.46 -6.22 0.12
C PHE A 188 -30.01 -6.69 0.34
N PHE A 189 -29.20 -6.81 -0.71
CA PHE A 189 -27.87 -7.45 -0.63
C PHE A 189 -26.66 -6.49 -0.77
N SER A 190 -26.84 -5.17 -0.58
CA SER A 190 -25.77 -4.18 -0.77
C SER A 190 -24.68 -4.13 0.32
N ILE A 191 -24.82 -4.88 1.43
CA ILE A 191 -23.88 -4.77 2.56
C ILE A 191 -23.19 -6.11 2.89
N TYR A 192 -23.78 -7.25 2.56
CA TYR A 192 -23.23 -8.56 2.98
C TYR A 192 -22.40 -9.29 1.91
N LEU A 193 -22.48 -8.91 0.63
CA LEU A 193 -21.77 -9.61 -0.45
C LEU A 193 -20.34 -9.09 -0.72
N SER A 194 -19.77 -8.26 0.15
CA SER A 194 -18.36 -7.86 0.03
C SER A 194 -17.41 -8.85 0.70
N PHE A 195 -17.92 -9.73 1.57
CA PHE A 195 -17.06 -10.62 2.38
C PHE A 195 -16.94 -12.06 1.87
N SER A 196 -17.95 -12.62 1.18
CA SER A 196 -17.93 -14.05 0.82
C SER A 196 -17.49 -14.36 -0.62
N LEU A 197 -17.68 -13.45 -1.58
CA LEU A 197 -17.30 -13.69 -3.00
C LEU A 197 -15.82 -13.44 -3.28
N ALA A 198 -15.07 -12.88 -2.33
CA ALA A 198 -13.63 -12.65 -2.44
C ALA A 198 -12.79 -13.95 -2.47
N SER A 199 -13.37 -15.10 -2.14
CA SER A 199 -12.62 -16.37 -1.99
C SER A 199 -12.58 -17.25 -3.26
N ILE A 200 -13.35 -16.95 -4.31
CA ILE A 200 -13.51 -17.84 -5.47
C ILE A 200 -12.67 -17.41 -6.70
N PHE A 201 -12.18 -16.17 -6.75
CA PHE A 201 -11.37 -15.67 -7.88
C PHE A 201 -9.91 -15.42 -7.49
N LEU A 202 -9.16 -16.50 -7.25
CA LEU A 202 -7.77 -16.47 -6.77
C LEU A 202 -6.72 -15.98 -7.79
N GLN A 203 -7.10 -15.55 -8.99
CA GLN A 203 -6.17 -15.03 -10.02
C GLN A 203 -6.54 -13.65 -10.58
N GLU A 204 -7.65 -13.05 -10.15
CA GLU A 204 -8.12 -11.68 -10.51
C GLU A 204 -7.69 -10.61 -9.47
N GLY A 205 -6.96 -11.01 -8.43
CA GLY A 205 -6.78 -10.20 -7.21
C GLY A 205 -6.03 -8.88 -7.39
N ILE A 206 -5.10 -8.77 -8.33
CA ILE A 206 -4.20 -7.60 -8.41
C ILE A 206 -4.94 -6.36 -8.92
N VAL A 207 -5.69 -6.46 -10.02
CA VAL A 207 -6.45 -5.34 -10.60
C VAL A 207 -7.60 -4.93 -9.70
N CYS A 208 -8.26 -5.90 -9.06
CA CYS A 208 -9.34 -5.67 -8.10
C CYS A 208 -8.84 -4.92 -6.85
N VAL A 209 -7.67 -5.30 -6.31
CA VAL A 209 -7.09 -4.66 -5.12
C VAL A 209 -6.62 -3.24 -5.41
N ILE A 210 -5.97 -2.98 -6.55
CA ILE A 210 -5.52 -1.62 -6.90
C ILE A 210 -6.73 -0.70 -7.13
N SER A 211 -7.75 -1.18 -7.84
CA SER A 211 -9.00 -0.42 -8.06
C SER A 211 -9.69 -0.08 -6.74
N ARG A 212 -9.71 -1.04 -5.79
CA ARG A 212 -10.26 -0.83 -4.45
C ARG A 212 -9.47 0.22 -3.68
N ASP A 213 -8.14 0.12 -3.66
CA ASP A 213 -7.30 1.03 -2.89
C ASP A 213 -7.42 2.48 -3.40
N ILE A 214 -7.50 2.68 -4.73
CA ILE A 214 -7.78 4.01 -5.33
C ILE A 214 -9.18 4.49 -4.96
N ALA A 215 -10.21 3.62 -5.00
CA ALA A 215 -11.56 4.00 -4.62
C ALA A 215 -11.64 4.44 -3.15
N VAL A 216 -10.97 3.72 -2.24
CA VAL A 216 -10.89 4.09 -0.81
C VAL A 216 -10.20 5.44 -0.64
N GLU A 217 -9.08 5.68 -1.32
CA GLU A 217 -8.38 6.96 -1.28
C GLU A 217 -9.29 8.13 -1.70
N GLN A 218 -10.04 7.96 -2.80
CA GLN A 218 -10.98 8.99 -3.28
C GLN A 218 -12.17 9.19 -2.33
N CYS A 219 -12.71 8.11 -1.75
CA CYS A 219 -13.79 8.19 -0.77
C CYS A 219 -13.35 8.97 0.48
N ILE A 220 -12.13 8.74 0.98
CA ILE A 220 -11.57 9.47 2.12
C ILE A 220 -11.40 10.96 1.77
N GLY A 221 -10.86 11.27 0.59
CA GLY A 221 -10.70 12.65 0.14
C GLY A 221 -12.03 13.41 0.02
N ASN A 222 -13.04 12.77 -0.59
CA ASN A 222 -14.36 13.37 -0.82
C ASN A 222 -15.17 13.51 0.47
N SER A 223 -15.14 12.50 1.35
CA SER A 223 -15.79 12.58 2.66
C SER A 223 -15.23 13.74 3.50
N GLY A 224 -13.90 13.98 3.43
CA GLY A 224 -13.28 15.14 4.05
C GLY A 224 -13.84 16.48 3.55
N GLN A 225 -14.14 16.61 2.24
CA GLN A 225 -14.76 17.83 1.70
C GLN A 225 -16.23 17.98 2.12
N LEU A 226 -16.99 16.89 2.10
CA LEU A 226 -18.39 16.89 2.52
C LEU A 226 -18.52 17.34 3.98
N VAL A 227 -17.68 16.81 4.87
CA VAL A 227 -17.65 17.22 6.28
C VAL A 227 -17.38 18.71 6.42
N LYS A 228 -16.41 19.25 5.67
CA LYS A 228 -16.11 20.70 5.70
C LYS A 228 -17.26 21.54 5.20
N ASN A 229 -17.91 21.14 4.10
CA ASN A 229 -19.07 21.85 3.57
C ASN A 229 -20.23 21.85 4.56
N VAL A 230 -20.51 20.72 5.23
CA VAL A 230 -21.54 20.66 6.27
C VAL A 230 -21.19 21.56 7.45
N VAL A 231 -19.95 21.49 7.96
CA VAL A 231 -19.54 22.26 9.14
C VAL A 231 -19.51 23.76 8.88
N PHE A 232 -18.99 24.20 7.73
CA PHE A 232 -18.75 25.63 7.47
C PHE A 232 -19.83 26.29 6.61
N ASN A 233 -20.43 25.58 5.65
CA ASN A 233 -21.39 26.19 4.71
C ASN A 233 -22.87 25.93 5.08
N ALA A 234 -23.19 24.84 5.78
CA ALA A 234 -24.59 24.54 6.12
C ALA A 234 -25.19 25.44 7.22
N SER A 235 -24.34 26.11 8.03
CA SER A 235 -24.82 27.06 9.05
C SER A 235 -25.35 28.38 8.48
N LEU A 236 -25.07 28.68 7.21
CA LEU A 236 -25.51 29.91 6.53
C LEU A 236 -26.91 29.81 5.91
N GLY A 237 -27.54 28.62 5.93
CA GLY A 237 -28.87 28.39 5.34
C GLY A 237 -30.06 28.59 6.28
N SER A 238 -29.82 29.03 7.52
CA SER A 238 -30.88 29.23 8.53
C SER A 238 -31.01 30.69 9.02
N GLN A 239 -30.72 31.67 8.17
CA GLN A 239 -31.08 33.09 8.37
C GLN A 239 -31.90 33.59 7.18
#